data_AF-A0A957M989-F1
#
_entry.id   AF-A0A957M989-F1
#
_cell.length_a   1.000
_cell.length_b   1.000
_cell.length_c   1.000
_cell.angle_alpha   90.00
_cell.angle_beta   90.00
_cell.angle_gamma   90.00
#
_symmetry.space_group_name_H-M   'P 1'
#
loop_
_entity.id
_entity.type
_entity.pdbx_description
1 polymer ?
#
loop_
_entity_poly.entity_id
_entity_poly.type
_entity_poly.pdbx_seq_one_letter_code
_entity_poly.pdbx_strand_id
1 'polypeptide(L)'
;MIHSKRAIFRQAALDQYGKRTSDNPAEHLSVAAMLRLVAGLIANLLLAPLAIWRRRRVPIVLQMTTTQCGAACLTMVLRFHGRAASLTEVAEAMDLGRNGASALSIAQCGRTVGLQVRAFTAEPAHLGQVALPAILHWNFSHFVVLEAWHKDGSAVIVDPASGRRPVSAAEFDRSFTGVVLALTPGAAFQRAGRARGTAAWQRQVERLIIGSGAWRIGLKALAATLAVQLLALVVPLLTGALV
;
A
#
# COMPACT_ATOMS: atom_id res chain seq x y z
N MET A 1 9.19 -44.17 71.14
CA MET A 1 9.61 -44.73 69.83
C MET A 1 9.35 -43.73 68.70
N ILE A 2 9.80 -42.48 68.90
CA ILE A 2 9.37 -41.25 68.20
C ILE A 2 10.57 -40.58 67.47
N HIS A 3 11.65 -41.31 67.17
CA HIS A 3 12.91 -40.68 66.74
C HIS A 3 13.48 -41.19 65.39
N SER A 4 12.77 -42.03 64.63
CA SER A 4 13.30 -42.64 63.39
C SER A 4 12.44 -42.47 62.14
N LYS A 5 11.54 -41.47 62.09
CA LYS A 5 10.80 -41.10 60.86
C LYS A 5 11.00 -39.67 60.37
N ARG A 6 11.66 -38.80 61.15
CA ARG A 6 11.96 -37.40 60.77
C ARG A 6 13.24 -37.25 59.92
N ALA A 7 14.18 -38.20 59.99
CA ALA A 7 15.41 -38.14 59.20
C ALA A 7 15.20 -38.53 57.73
N ILE A 8 14.36 -39.53 57.45
CA ILE A 8 14.12 -40.05 56.09
C ILE A 8 13.35 -39.02 55.23
N PHE A 9 12.42 -38.26 55.82
CA PHE A 9 11.68 -37.21 55.11
C PHE A 9 12.54 -35.98 54.77
N ARG A 10 13.59 -35.70 55.56
CA ARG A 10 14.48 -34.55 55.31
C ARG A 10 15.47 -34.83 54.18
N GLN A 11 15.92 -36.08 54.03
CA GLN A 11 16.81 -36.47 52.92
C GLN A 11 16.07 -36.45 51.57
N ALA A 12 14.83 -36.95 51.52
CA ALA A 12 14.01 -36.96 50.30
C ALA A 12 13.62 -35.55 49.82
N ALA A 13 13.47 -34.58 50.73
CA ALA A 13 13.20 -33.18 50.40
C ALA A 13 14.46 -32.44 49.90
N LEU A 14 15.66 -32.82 50.35
CA LEU A 14 16.92 -32.21 49.91
C LEU A 14 17.40 -32.77 48.55
N ASP A 15 17.14 -34.05 48.27
CA ASP A 15 17.43 -34.66 46.95
C ASP A 15 16.53 -34.11 45.83
N GLN A 16 15.29 -33.73 46.15
CA GLN A 16 14.40 -33.05 45.19
C GLN A 16 14.78 -31.58 44.97
N TYR A 17 15.41 -30.93 45.95
CA TYR A 17 15.84 -29.53 45.82
C TYR A 17 17.16 -29.39 45.03
N GLY A 18 18.06 -30.38 45.14
CA GLY A 18 19.33 -30.41 44.40
C GLY A 18 19.24 -30.77 42.90
N LYS A 19 18.07 -31.21 42.42
CA LYS A 19 17.87 -31.62 41.00
C LYS A 19 17.03 -30.66 40.17
N ARG A 20 16.70 -29.46 40.67
CA ARG A 20 15.79 -28.51 39.99
C ARG A 20 16.38 -27.15 39.65
N THR A 21 17.69 -26.96 39.77
CA THR A 21 18.37 -25.68 39.52
C THR A 21 19.38 -25.71 38.38
N SER A 22 19.20 -26.57 37.36
CA SER A 22 20.05 -26.55 36.15
C SER A 22 19.30 -26.29 34.84
N ASP A 23 17.99 -26.08 34.85
CA ASP A 23 17.24 -25.69 33.64
C ASP A 23 16.72 -24.26 33.79
N ASN A 24 17.63 -23.30 33.61
CA ASN A 24 17.28 -21.93 33.30
C ASN A 24 16.98 -21.85 31.78
N PRO A 25 15.74 -21.61 31.32
CA PRO A 25 15.43 -21.54 29.89
C PRO A 25 16.00 -20.28 29.20
N ALA A 26 16.80 -19.49 29.90
CA ALA A 26 17.41 -18.26 29.39
C ALA A 26 18.79 -18.44 28.73
N GLU A 27 19.40 -19.63 28.75
CA GLU A 27 20.77 -19.85 28.22
C GLU A 27 20.86 -20.35 26.77
N HIS A 28 19.76 -20.32 26.00
CA HIS A 28 19.79 -20.63 24.56
C HIS A 28 19.40 -19.47 23.64
N LEU A 29 19.28 -18.25 24.16
CA LEU A 29 19.39 -17.07 23.33
C LEU A 29 20.86 -16.92 22.95
N SER A 30 21.25 -17.61 21.85
CA SER A 30 22.55 -17.47 21.20
C SER A 30 22.99 -16.00 21.26
N VAL A 31 24.26 -15.76 21.57
CA VAL A 31 24.85 -14.41 21.48
C VAL A 31 24.48 -13.73 20.15
N ALA A 32 24.27 -14.52 19.07
CA ALA A 32 23.74 -14.05 17.79
C ALA A 32 22.29 -13.52 17.85
N ALA A 33 21.39 -14.12 18.63
CA ALA A 33 20.02 -13.64 18.85
C ALA A 33 20.01 -12.33 19.65
N MET A 34 20.86 -12.21 20.68
CA MET A 34 21.01 -10.98 21.45
C MET A 34 21.64 -9.87 20.60
N LEU A 35 22.70 -10.18 19.82
CA LEU A 35 23.30 -9.26 18.86
C LEU A 35 22.32 -8.83 17.76
N ARG A 36 21.44 -9.73 17.28
CA ARG A 36 20.39 -9.38 16.29
C ARG A 36 19.33 -8.45 16.88
N LEU A 37 18.93 -8.67 18.13
CA LEU A 37 17.97 -7.80 18.82
C LEU A 37 18.56 -6.42 19.09
N VAL A 38 19.79 -6.37 19.62
CA VAL A 38 20.50 -5.11 19.91
C VAL A 38 20.87 -4.37 18.62
N ALA A 39 21.38 -5.05 17.60
CA ALA A 39 21.62 -4.45 16.29
C ALA A 39 20.33 -3.98 15.62
N GLY A 40 19.22 -4.72 15.78
CA GLY A 40 17.90 -4.30 15.29
C GLY A 40 17.36 -3.07 16.03
N LEU A 41 17.54 -3.00 17.35
CA LEU A 41 17.14 -1.85 18.16
C LEU A 41 17.99 -0.63 17.83
N ILE A 42 19.31 -0.79 17.72
CA ILE A 42 20.25 0.28 17.36
C ILE A 42 20.04 0.74 15.92
N ALA A 43 19.81 -0.18 14.97
CA ALA A 43 19.45 0.16 13.60
C ALA A 43 18.10 0.90 13.57
N ASN A 44 17.10 0.48 14.34
CA ASN A 44 15.82 1.18 14.40
C ASN A 44 15.93 2.54 15.10
N LEU A 45 16.75 2.68 16.14
CA LEU A 45 16.97 3.95 16.85
C LEU A 45 17.83 4.95 16.04
N LEU A 46 18.81 4.45 15.28
CA LEU A 46 19.69 5.26 14.42
C LEU A 46 19.06 5.55 13.05
N LEU A 47 18.26 4.64 12.49
CA LEU A 47 17.59 4.81 11.19
C LEU A 47 16.17 5.39 11.28
N ALA A 48 15.47 5.33 12.42
CA ALA A 48 14.16 5.96 12.57
C ALA A 48 14.19 7.49 12.40
N PRO A 49 15.16 8.24 12.97
CA PRO A 49 15.26 9.68 12.71
C PRO A 49 15.89 9.98 11.33
N LEU A 50 16.51 8.97 10.69
CA LEU A 50 17.04 9.04 9.33
C LEU A 50 16.10 8.41 8.28
N ALA A 51 14.82 8.19 8.61
CA ALA A 51 13.74 8.12 7.62
C ALA A 51 13.49 9.53 7.06
N ILE A 52 14.57 10.05 6.49
CA ILE A 52 14.77 11.33 5.83
C ILE A 52 13.58 11.56 4.93
N TRP A 53 13.04 12.76 5.08
CA TRP A 53 12.00 13.44 4.33
C TRP A 53 12.13 13.29 2.81
N ARG A 54 12.02 12.06 2.29
CA ARG A 54 11.79 11.81 0.88
C ARG A 54 10.38 12.33 0.67
N ARG A 55 10.24 13.51 0.05
CA ARG A 55 8.96 14.03 -0.45
C ARG A 55 8.32 12.89 -1.24
N ARG A 56 7.41 12.15 -0.61
CA ARG A 56 6.73 11.05 -1.27
C ARG A 56 5.90 11.73 -2.34
N ARG A 57 6.07 11.33 -3.60
CA ARG A 57 5.16 11.80 -4.65
C ARG A 57 3.80 11.17 -4.43
N VAL A 58 2.74 11.90 -4.78
CA VAL A 58 1.38 11.34 -4.76
C VAL A 58 1.31 10.23 -5.82
N PRO A 59 0.93 9.00 -5.44
CA PRO A 59 0.75 7.94 -6.42
C PRO A 59 -0.45 8.27 -7.30
N ILE A 60 -0.31 8.07 -8.61
CA ILE A 60 -1.39 8.37 -9.56
C ILE A 60 -2.40 7.21 -9.50
N VAL A 61 -3.68 7.55 -9.36
CA VAL A 61 -4.81 6.62 -9.49
C VAL A 61 -5.77 7.23 -10.50
N LEU A 62 -5.94 6.57 -11.64
CA LEU A 62 -6.87 7.02 -12.67
C LEU A 62 -8.28 6.54 -12.36
N GLN A 63 -9.27 7.37 -12.66
CA GLN A 63 -10.68 7.02 -12.50
C GLN A 63 -11.14 6.07 -13.62
N MET A 64 -12.04 5.13 -13.31
CA MET A 64 -12.64 4.25 -14.31
C MET A 64 -13.93 4.86 -14.90
N THR A 65 -14.63 5.68 -14.11
CA THR A 65 -15.84 6.40 -14.53
C THR A 65 -15.75 7.88 -14.12
N THR A 66 -16.55 8.74 -14.75
CA THR A 66 -16.60 10.18 -14.46
C THR A 66 -17.03 10.50 -13.03
N THR A 67 -17.83 9.62 -12.40
CA THR A 67 -18.31 9.77 -11.02
C THR A 67 -17.25 9.49 -9.95
N GLN A 68 -16.12 8.88 -10.32
CA GLN A 68 -15.11 8.38 -9.38
C GLN A 68 -13.96 9.36 -9.08
N CYS A 69 -13.98 10.58 -9.61
CA CYS A 69 -12.89 11.55 -9.41
C CYS A 69 -12.56 11.78 -7.93
N GLY A 70 -13.57 11.95 -7.07
CA GLY A 70 -13.39 12.09 -5.62
C GLY A 70 -12.83 10.83 -4.95
N ALA A 71 -13.24 9.63 -5.40
CA ALA A 71 -12.74 8.35 -4.88
C ALA A 71 -11.27 8.17 -5.22
N ALA A 72 -10.90 8.48 -6.45
CA ALA A 72 -9.54 8.46 -6.92
C ALA A 72 -8.68 9.45 -6.11
N CYS A 73 -9.13 10.69 -5.93
CA CYS A 73 -8.43 11.69 -5.11
C CYS A 73 -8.18 11.20 -3.67
N LEU A 74 -9.22 10.68 -3.01
CA LEU A 74 -9.08 10.15 -1.65
C LEU A 74 -8.13 8.95 -1.62
N THR A 75 -8.23 8.03 -2.58
CA THR A 75 -7.31 6.88 -2.71
C THR A 75 -5.85 7.32 -2.85
N MET A 76 -5.59 8.34 -3.66
CA MET A 76 -4.24 8.90 -3.85
C MET A 76 -3.68 9.45 -2.53
N VAL A 77 -4.47 10.20 -1.78
CA VAL A 77 -4.11 10.76 -0.47
C VAL A 77 -3.86 9.66 0.57
N LEU A 78 -4.72 8.63 0.62
CA LEU A 78 -4.53 7.49 1.52
C LEU A 78 -3.21 6.76 1.24
N ARG A 79 -2.93 6.50 -0.05
CA ARG A 79 -1.68 5.84 -0.47
C ARG A 79 -0.46 6.70 -0.21
N PHE A 80 -0.55 8.02 -0.37
CA PHE A 80 0.51 8.97 -0.01
C PHE A 80 0.89 8.83 1.47
N HIS A 81 -0.11 8.80 2.36
CA HIS A 81 0.08 8.65 3.81
C HIS A 81 0.47 7.22 4.24
N GLY A 82 0.59 6.30 3.29
CA GLY A 82 1.07 4.93 3.51
C GLY A 82 0.00 3.91 3.85
N ARG A 83 -1.27 4.21 3.57
CA ARG A 83 -2.37 3.22 3.67
C ARG A 83 -2.64 2.61 2.30
N ALA A 84 -2.53 1.29 2.23
CA ALA A 84 -3.04 0.51 1.12
C ALA A 84 -4.56 0.70 0.97
N ALA A 85 -5.00 1.17 -0.20
CA ALA A 85 -6.40 1.26 -0.57
C ALA A 85 -6.54 1.06 -2.09
N SER A 86 -7.54 0.32 -2.53
CA SER A 86 -7.95 0.25 -3.93
C SER A 86 -9.01 1.31 -4.25
N LEU A 87 -9.10 1.69 -5.53
CA LEU A 87 -10.13 2.64 -5.98
C LEU A 87 -11.53 2.07 -5.72
N THR A 88 -11.73 0.77 -5.99
CA THR A 88 -13.01 0.08 -5.79
C THR A 88 -13.47 0.12 -4.33
N GLU A 89 -12.59 -0.25 -3.39
CA GLU A 89 -12.92 -0.19 -1.95
C GLU A 89 -13.33 1.21 -1.50
N VAL A 90 -12.63 2.26 -1.97
CA VAL A 90 -12.94 3.64 -1.60
C VAL A 90 -14.23 4.13 -2.28
N ALA A 91 -14.47 3.75 -3.54
CA ALA A 91 -15.68 4.10 -4.27
C ALA A 91 -16.92 3.44 -3.64
N GLU A 92 -16.82 2.18 -3.24
CA GLU A 92 -17.88 1.46 -2.52
C GLU A 92 -18.15 2.09 -1.15
N ALA A 93 -17.09 2.41 -0.39
CA ALA A 93 -17.22 3.03 0.93
C ALA A 93 -17.85 4.44 0.90
N MET A 94 -17.74 5.15 -0.22
CA MET A 94 -18.36 6.46 -0.41
C MET A 94 -19.79 6.39 -0.95
N ASP A 95 -20.26 5.21 -1.35
CA ASP A 95 -21.59 5.01 -1.95
C ASP A 95 -21.89 6.01 -3.08
N LEU A 96 -21.04 5.99 -4.12
CA LEU A 96 -21.15 6.94 -5.22
C LEU A 96 -22.43 6.72 -6.03
N GLY A 97 -23.38 7.64 -5.89
CA GLY A 97 -24.56 7.71 -6.75
C GLY A 97 -24.27 8.22 -8.16
N ARG A 98 -25.34 8.46 -8.94
CA ARG A 98 -25.23 8.99 -10.33
C ARG A 98 -24.59 10.38 -10.42
N ASN A 99 -24.64 11.16 -9.35
CA ASN A 99 -24.12 12.53 -9.29
C ASN A 99 -22.62 12.59 -8.93
N GLY A 100 -21.95 11.46 -8.72
CA GLY A 100 -20.55 11.41 -8.33
C GLY A 100 -20.29 11.80 -6.88
N ALA A 101 -19.04 12.13 -6.57
CA ALA A 101 -18.60 12.47 -5.22
C ALA A 101 -18.88 13.94 -4.88
N SER A 102 -19.33 14.21 -3.66
CA SER A 102 -19.37 15.56 -3.07
C SER A 102 -18.21 15.76 -2.10
N ALA A 103 -17.82 17.03 -1.83
CA ALA A 103 -16.82 17.33 -0.81
C ALA A 103 -17.21 16.74 0.57
N LEU A 104 -18.51 16.72 0.90
CA LEU A 104 -19.02 16.11 2.11
C LEU A 104 -18.77 14.60 2.14
N SER A 105 -19.09 13.88 1.06
CA SER A 105 -18.87 12.42 0.97
C SER A 105 -17.39 12.05 1.10
N ILE A 106 -16.50 12.81 0.45
CA ILE A 106 -15.04 12.63 0.56
C ILE A 106 -14.59 12.85 2.00
N ALA A 107 -15.09 13.90 2.67
CA ALA A 107 -14.72 14.19 4.05
C ALA A 107 -15.24 13.15 5.04
N GLN A 108 -16.49 12.69 4.87
CA GLN A 108 -17.07 11.64 5.70
C GLN A 108 -16.29 10.33 5.55
N CYS A 109 -16.06 9.87 4.31
CA CYS A 109 -15.28 8.65 4.07
C CYS A 109 -13.82 8.78 4.56
N GLY A 110 -13.18 9.94 4.39
CA GLY A 110 -11.85 10.18 4.92
C GLY A 110 -11.79 10.02 6.46
N ARG A 111 -12.81 10.51 7.17
CA ARG A 111 -12.91 10.39 8.63
C ARG A 111 -13.15 8.96 9.08
N THR A 112 -13.98 8.18 8.37
CA THR A 112 -14.22 6.76 8.73
C THR A 112 -12.95 5.92 8.62
N VAL A 113 -12.02 6.30 7.74
CA VAL A 113 -10.71 5.66 7.60
C VAL A 113 -9.61 6.31 8.46
N GLY A 114 -9.98 7.15 9.42
CA GLY A 114 -9.09 7.71 10.43
C GLY A 114 -8.28 8.93 10.00
N LEU A 115 -8.59 9.55 8.86
CA LEU A 115 -8.02 10.86 8.50
C LEU A 115 -8.70 11.98 9.31
N GLN A 116 -7.91 12.97 9.71
CA GLN A 116 -8.43 14.28 10.07
C GLN A 116 -8.70 15.05 8.78
N VAL A 117 -9.96 15.44 8.57
CA VAL A 117 -10.39 16.15 7.36
C VAL A 117 -10.96 17.51 7.71
N ARG A 118 -10.33 18.56 7.17
CA ARG A 118 -10.79 19.95 7.21
C ARG A 118 -11.20 20.36 5.82
N ALA A 119 -12.49 20.65 5.63
CA ALA A 119 -13.03 21.24 4.41
C ALA A 119 -13.29 22.72 4.66
N PHE A 120 -12.79 23.58 3.79
CA PHE A 120 -12.92 25.04 3.91
C PHE A 120 -12.80 25.71 2.55
N THR A 121 -13.23 26.96 2.49
CA THR A 121 -13.01 27.83 1.34
C THR A 121 -11.73 28.63 1.55
N ALA A 122 -10.88 28.71 0.53
CA ALA A 122 -9.65 29.49 0.57
C ALA A 122 -9.40 30.15 -0.79
N GLU A 123 -8.77 31.31 -0.76
CA GLU A 123 -8.21 31.96 -1.95
C GLU A 123 -6.84 31.35 -2.32
N PRO A 124 -6.41 31.43 -3.59
CA PRO A 124 -5.11 30.92 -4.03
C PRO A 124 -3.92 31.40 -3.17
N ALA A 125 -3.94 32.65 -2.70
CA ALA A 125 -2.90 33.23 -1.85
C ALA A 125 -2.68 32.47 -0.54
N HIS A 126 -3.70 31.79 -0.02
CA HIS A 126 -3.64 31.07 1.25
C HIS A 126 -3.22 29.59 1.08
N LEU A 127 -3.13 29.09 -0.16
CA LEU A 127 -2.81 27.67 -0.42
C LEU A 127 -1.39 27.27 0.01
N GLY A 128 -0.47 28.23 0.09
CA GLY A 128 0.89 27.99 0.61
C GLY A 128 0.92 27.55 2.08
N GLN A 129 -0.16 27.74 2.83
CA GLN A 129 -0.29 27.36 4.24
C GLN A 129 -1.03 26.03 4.43
N VAL A 130 -1.57 25.45 3.36
CA VAL A 130 -2.36 24.22 3.42
C VAL A 130 -1.43 23.00 3.47
N ALA A 131 -1.77 22.04 4.34
CA ALA A 131 -1.06 20.77 4.41
C ALA A 131 -1.26 19.98 3.11
N LEU A 132 -0.16 19.56 2.47
CA LEU A 132 -0.17 18.79 1.23
C LEU A 132 0.06 17.29 1.48
N PRO A 133 -0.52 16.40 0.65
CA PRO A 133 -1.42 16.70 -0.46
C PRO A 133 -2.82 17.11 0.02
N ALA A 134 -3.48 17.99 -0.74
CA ALA A 134 -4.85 18.44 -0.49
C ALA A 134 -5.74 18.11 -1.69
N ILE A 135 -7.03 17.92 -1.48
CA ILE A 135 -8.00 17.74 -2.58
C ILE A 135 -8.63 19.10 -2.87
N LEU A 136 -8.66 19.49 -4.13
CA LEU A 136 -9.26 20.73 -4.62
C LEU A 136 -10.48 20.41 -5.46
N HIS A 137 -11.51 21.24 -5.34
CA HIS A 137 -12.60 21.25 -6.30
C HIS A 137 -12.26 22.13 -7.51
N TRP A 138 -12.43 21.58 -8.70
CA TRP A 138 -11.88 22.06 -9.96
C TRP A 138 -12.99 22.19 -11.02
N ASN A 139 -13.01 23.29 -11.76
CA ASN A 139 -13.97 23.58 -12.84
C ASN A 139 -15.44 23.32 -12.46
N PHE A 140 -15.80 23.54 -11.19
CA PHE A 140 -17.16 23.37 -10.64
C PHE A 140 -17.80 21.98 -10.84
N SER A 141 -17.03 20.97 -11.24
CA SER A 141 -17.56 19.65 -11.63
C SER A 141 -16.58 18.50 -11.39
N HIS A 142 -15.37 18.78 -10.89
CA HIS A 142 -14.30 17.81 -10.81
C HIS A 142 -13.49 17.95 -9.52
N PHE A 143 -12.77 16.90 -9.14
CA PHE A 143 -11.83 16.93 -8.01
C PHE A 143 -10.44 16.53 -8.49
N VAL A 144 -9.43 17.26 -7.98
CA VAL A 144 -8.01 17.01 -8.27
C VAL A 144 -7.20 17.03 -6.98
N VAL A 145 -6.03 16.41 -6.97
CA VAL A 145 -5.11 16.45 -5.82
C VAL A 145 -4.02 17.50 -6.07
N LEU A 146 -3.89 18.47 -5.17
CA LEU A 146 -2.75 19.38 -5.13
C LEU A 146 -1.54 18.67 -4.53
N GLU A 147 -0.50 18.46 -5.35
CA GLU A 147 0.77 17.84 -4.94
C GLU A 147 1.82 18.88 -4.54
N ALA A 148 1.87 20.02 -5.22
CA ALA A 148 2.80 21.11 -4.92
C ALA A 148 2.20 22.48 -5.25
N TRP A 149 2.56 23.48 -4.45
CA TRP A 149 2.22 24.89 -4.64
C TRP A 149 3.52 25.71 -4.69
N HIS A 150 3.60 26.66 -5.62
CA HIS A 150 4.75 27.53 -5.82
C HIS A 150 4.39 29.00 -5.53
N LYS A 151 5.39 29.80 -5.14
CA LYS A 151 5.19 31.22 -4.75
C LYS A 151 4.72 32.11 -5.90
N ASP A 152 5.00 31.70 -7.14
CA ASP A 152 4.55 32.37 -8.36
C ASP A 152 3.09 32.06 -8.74
N GLY A 153 2.38 31.28 -7.90
CA GLY A 153 1.01 30.85 -8.12
C GLY A 153 0.88 29.62 -9.03
N SER A 154 1.99 29.08 -9.54
CA SER A 154 1.95 27.81 -10.26
C SER A 154 1.77 26.63 -9.30
N ALA A 155 1.22 25.52 -9.81
CA ALA A 155 0.92 24.34 -9.02
C ALA A 155 1.24 23.05 -9.78
N VAL A 156 1.47 21.97 -9.04
CA VAL A 156 1.45 20.61 -9.60
C VAL A 156 0.24 19.90 -9.05
N ILE A 157 -0.64 19.47 -9.94
CA ILE A 157 -1.82 18.69 -9.59
C ILE A 157 -1.68 17.24 -10.09
N VAL A 158 -2.42 16.34 -9.46
CA VAL A 158 -2.69 15.01 -9.95
C VAL A 158 -4.19 14.90 -10.20
N ASP A 159 -4.53 14.87 -11.47
CA ASP A 159 -5.90 14.76 -11.97
C ASP A 159 -6.27 13.27 -12.15
N PRO A 160 -7.35 12.78 -11.54
CA PRO A 160 -7.85 11.43 -11.78
C PRO A 160 -8.13 11.07 -13.25
N ALA A 161 -8.43 12.06 -14.10
CA ALA A 161 -8.74 11.85 -15.51
C ALA A 161 -7.49 11.82 -16.40
N SER A 162 -6.50 12.67 -16.10
CA SER A 162 -5.34 12.90 -16.99
C SER A 162 -3.97 12.61 -16.37
N GLY A 163 -3.92 12.37 -15.06
CA GLY A 163 -2.69 12.11 -14.31
C GLY A 163 -2.01 13.38 -13.79
N ARG A 164 -0.71 13.28 -13.50
CA ARG A 164 0.07 14.39 -12.95
C ARG A 164 0.36 15.42 -14.03
N ARG A 165 0.09 16.70 -13.75
CA ARG A 165 0.46 17.80 -14.64
C ARG A 165 0.76 19.10 -13.88
N PRO A 166 1.69 19.92 -14.39
CA PRO A 166 1.86 21.29 -13.93
C PRO A 166 0.67 22.16 -14.40
N VAL A 167 0.39 23.21 -13.64
CA VAL A 167 -0.69 24.18 -13.89
C VAL A 167 -0.13 25.58 -13.69
N SER A 168 -0.36 26.46 -14.68
CA SER A 168 0.03 27.87 -14.58
C SER A 168 -0.86 28.62 -13.58
N ALA A 169 -0.37 29.72 -13.02
CA ALA A 169 -1.16 30.57 -12.13
C ALA A 169 -2.49 31.01 -12.78
N ALA A 170 -2.46 31.39 -14.07
CA ALA A 170 -3.65 31.81 -14.81
C ALA A 170 -4.67 30.69 -15.02
N GLU A 171 -4.22 29.46 -15.26
CA GLU A 171 -5.12 28.31 -15.34
C GLU A 171 -5.69 27.97 -13.97
N PHE A 172 -4.85 27.99 -12.94
CA PHE A 172 -5.26 27.69 -11.57
C PHE A 172 -6.37 28.64 -11.10
N ASP A 173 -6.19 29.94 -11.32
CA ASP A 173 -7.15 30.98 -10.91
C ASP A 173 -8.53 30.80 -11.59
N ARG A 174 -8.55 30.41 -12.87
CA ARG A 174 -9.81 30.16 -13.61
C ARG A 174 -10.51 28.87 -13.18
N SER A 175 -9.74 27.85 -12.81
CA SER A 175 -10.28 26.51 -12.59
C SER A 175 -10.53 26.18 -11.12
N PHE A 176 -9.80 26.78 -10.20
CA PHE A 176 -9.96 26.56 -8.78
C PHE A 176 -11.22 27.27 -8.28
N THR A 177 -12.08 26.53 -7.59
CA THR A 177 -13.39 27.03 -7.14
C THR A 177 -13.39 27.60 -5.73
N GLY A 178 -12.24 27.60 -5.05
CA GLY A 178 -12.10 27.99 -3.65
C GLY A 178 -12.26 26.84 -2.65
N VAL A 179 -12.90 25.72 -3.02
CA VAL A 179 -13.14 24.60 -2.07
C VAL A 179 -11.90 23.70 -1.95
N VAL A 180 -11.42 23.56 -0.71
CA VAL A 180 -10.23 22.78 -0.34
C VAL A 180 -10.59 21.76 0.73
N LEU A 181 -10.08 20.54 0.59
CA LEU A 181 -10.06 19.53 1.63
C LEU A 181 -8.61 19.23 2.00
N ALA A 182 -8.22 19.63 3.21
CA ALA A 182 -6.94 19.26 3.80
C ALA A 182 -7.12 17.95 4.58
N LEU A 183 -6.28 16.94 4.27
CA LEU A 183 -6.38 15.61 4.85
C LEU A 183 -5.05 15.19 5.46
N THR A 184 -5.05 14.98 6.77
CA THR A 184 -3.88 14.53 7.54
C THR A 184 -4.19 13.23 8.29
N PRO A 185 -3.20 12.36 8.53
CA PRO A 185 -3.38 11.19 9.39
C PRO A 185 -3.82 11.60 10.80
N GLY A 186 -4.96 11.09 11.27
CA GLY A 186 -5.37 11.22 12.66
C GLY A 186 -4.81 10.10 13.55
N ALA A 187 -5.13 10.13 14.85
CA ALA A 187 -4.69 9.11 15.81
C ALA A 187 -5.20 7.70 15.46
N ALA A 188 -6.39 7.59 14.85
CA ALA A 188 -6.96 6.33 14.40
C ALA A 188 -6.48 5.89 13.00
N PHE A 189 -5.59 6.65 12.35
CA PHE A 189 -5.14 6.33 11.00
C PHE A 189 -4.17 5.13 10.99
N GLN A 190 -4.65 4.01 10.48
CA GLN A 190 -3.84 2.81 10.34
C GLN A 190 -3.10 2.80 8.99
N ARG A 191 -1.77 2.85 9.04
CA ARG A 191 -0.90 2.61 7.88
C ARG A 191 -0.88 1.11 7.58
N ALA A 192 -1.81 0.66 6.73
CA ALA A 192 -1.76 -0.69 6.19
C ALA A 192 -0.63 -0.78 5.14
N GLY A 193 0.40 -1.58 5.42
CA GLY A 193 1.53 -1.81 4.52
C GLY A 193 1.10 -2.20 3.09
N ARG A 194 1.87 -1.71 2.11
CA ARG A 194 1.74 -1.83 0.63
C ARG A 194 0.53 -2.61 0.11
N ALA A 195 -0.28 -1.94 -0.73
CA ALA A 195 -1.41 -2.53 -1.42
C ALA A 195 -1.06 -3.89 -2.03
N ARG A 196 -1.82 -4.92 -1.63
CA ARG A 196 -1.64 -6.34 -1.99
C ARG A 196 -1.90 -6.64 -3.49
N GLY A 197 -1.98 -5.62 -4.34
CA GLY A 197 -2.57 -5.69 -5.67
C GLY A 197 -1.77 -6.47 -6.71
N THR A 198 -0.44 -6.50 -6.63
CA THR A 198 0.39 -7.26 -7.59
C THR A 198 0.75 -8.66 -7.09
N ALA A 199 1.08 -8.77 -5.79
CA ALA A 199 1.44 -10.04 -5.17
C ALA A 199 0.25 -11.02 -5.06
N ALA A 200 -1.00 -10.53 -5.04
CA ALA A 200 -2.17 -11.41 -5.02
C ALA A 200 -2.39 -12.11 -6.37
N TRP A 201 -2.39 -11.38 -7.49
CA TRP A 201 -2.54 -11.97 -8.82
C TRP A 201 -1.38 -12.91 -9.17
N GLN A 202 -0.13 -12.53 -8.86
CA GLN A 202 1.03 -13.41 -9.03
C GLN A 202 0.86 -14.74 -8.28
N ARG A 203 0.46 -14.69 -7.00
CA ARG A 203 0.19 -15.90 -6.20
C ARG A 203 -1.04 -16.68 -6.66
N GLN A 204 -2.00 -16.05 -7.31
CA GLN A 204 -3.18 -16.72 -7.88
C GLN A 204 -2.82 -17.41 -9.20
N VAL A 205 -2.05 -16.74 -10.06
CA VAL A 205 -1.55 -17.29 -11.34
C VAL A 205 -0.56 -18.41 -11.08
N GLU A 206 0.37 -18.27 -10.13
CA GLU A 206 1.25 -19.35 -9.71
C GLU A 206 0.46 -20.56 -9.22
N ARG A 207 -0.57 -20.34 -8.38
CA ARG A 207 -1.45 -21.43 -7.93
C ARG A 207 -2.21 -22.10 -9.07
N LEU A 208 -2.68 -21.34 -10.06
CA LEU A 208 -3.41 -21.88 -11.20
C LEU A 208 -2.49 -22.58 -12.19
N ILE A 209 -1.33 -22.02 -12.54
CA ILE A 209 -0.41 -22.60 -13.53
C ILE A 209 0.37 -23.78 -12.93
N ILE A 210 0.91 -23.61 -11.71
CA ILE A 210 1.79 -24.59 -11.06
C ILE A 210 0.96 -25.61 -10.27
N GLY A 211 -0.12 -25.17 -9.60
CA GLY A 211 -0.92 -26.01 -8.70
C GLY A 211 -1.99 -26.88 -9.37
N SER A 212 -2.52 -26.50 -10.54
CA SER A 212 -3.61 -27.26 -11.20
C SER A 212 -3.15 -28.26 -12.28
N GLY A 213 -1.85 -28.31 -12.58
CA GLY A 213 -1.33 -29.11 -13.69
C GLY A 213 -1.62 -28.53 -15.08
N ALA A 214 -2.14 -27.31 -15.18
CA ALA A 214 -2.38 -26.58 -16.43
C ALA A 214 -1.11 -26.44 -17.31
N TRP A 215 0.07 -26.41 -16.70
CA TRP A 215 1.35 -26.44 -17.43
C TRP A 215 1.51 -27.68 -18.33
N ARG A 216 0.91 -28.82 -17.96
CA ARG A 216 0.92 -30.05 -18.78
C ARG A 216 0.06 -29.90 -20.04
N ILE A 217 -1.04 -29.14 -19.96
CA ILE A 217 -1.90 -28.82 -21.11
C ILE A 217 -1.16 -27.83 -22.02
N GLY A 218 -0.52 -26.82 -21.44
CA GLY A 218 0.32 -25.88 -22.17
C GLY A 218 1.46 -26.56 -22.93
N LEU A 219 2.14 -27.53 -22.30
CA LEU A 219 3.23 -28.29 -22.94
C LEU A 219 2.73 -29.12 -24.13
N LYS A 220 1.56 -29.75 -24.02
CA LYS A 220 0.94 -30.49 -25.13
C LYS A 220 0.53 -29.57 -26.28
N ALA A 221 -0.06 -28.42 -25.98
CA ALA A 221 -0.42 -27.43 -26.99
C ALA A 221 0.82 -26.92 -27.73
N LEU A 222 1.89 -26.60 -27.00
CA LEU A 222 3.15 -26.17 -27.58
C LEU A 222 3.75 -27.24 -28.51
N ALA A 223 3.80 -28.50 -28.06
CA ALA A 223 4.30 -29.61 -28.87
C ALA A 223 3.47 -29.82 -30.15
N ALA A 224 2.15 -29.71 -30.07
CA ALA A 224 1.27 -29.80 -31.24
C ALA A 224 1.54 -28.65 -32.23
N THR A 225 1.69 -27.42 -31.75
CA THR A 225 2.05 -26.28 -32.62
C THR A 225 3.42 -26.48 -33.27
N LEU A 226 4.41 -26.98 -32.53
CA LEU A 226 5.76 -27.24 -33.06
C LEU A 226 5.74 -28.33 -34.14
N ALA A 227 4.94 -29.38 -33.95
CA ALA A 227 4.75 -30.44 -34.94
C ALA A 227 4.14 -29.90 -36.24
N VAL A 228 3.15 -29.01 -36.15
CA VAL A 228 2.54 -28.35 -37.33
C VAL A 228 3.57 -27.47 -38.06
N GLN A 229 4.40 -26.73 -37.32
CA GLN A 229 5.46 -25.91 -37.92
C GLN A 229 6.52 -26.75 -38.63
N LEU A 230 6.94 -27.87 -38.04
CA LEU A 230 7.89 -28.80 -38.67
C LEU A 230 7.32 -29.42 -39.94
N LEU A 231 6.04 -29.81 -39.94
CA LEU A 231 5.34 -30.29 -41.14
C LEU A 231 5.29 -29.23 -42.24
N ALA A 232 5.00 -27.97 -41.89
CA ALA A 232 4.98 -26.87 -42.84
C ALA A 232 6.37 -26.60 -43.47
N LEU A 233 7.46 -26.90 -42.75
CA LEU A 233 8.84 -26.77 -43.22
C LEU A 233 9.28 -27.88 -44.19
N VAL A 234 8.60 -29.03 -44.21
CA VAL A 234 8.93 -30.14 -45.13
C VAL A 234 8.70 -29.74 -46.59
N VAL A 235 7.64 -28.99 -46.88
CA VAL A 235 7.26 -28.61 -48.26
C VAL A 235 8.33 -27.74 -48.94
N PRO A 236 8.82 -26.63 -48.36
CA PRO A 236 9.91 -25.85 -48.94
C PRO A 236 11.21 -26.65 -49.13
N LEU A 237 11.56 -27.53 -48.18
CA LEU A 237 12.80 -28.32 -48.24
C LEU A 237 12.78 -29.35 -49.37
N LEU A 238 11.64 -30.02 -49.61
CA LEU A 238 11.51 -30.96 -50.72
C LEU A 238 11.57 -30.25 -52.07
N THR A 239 10.88 -29.12 -52.20
CA THR A 239 10.91 -28.32 -53.44
C THR A 239 12.33 -27.81 -53.74
N GLY A 240 13.09 -27.39 -52.71
CA GLY A 240 14.48 -26.95 -52.88
C GLY A 240 15.48 -28.07 -53.17
N ALA A 241 15.11 -29.35 -52.99
CA ALA A 241 15.98 -30.49 -53.32
C ALA A 241 15.69 -31.10 -54.71
N LEU A 242 14.52 -30.79 -55.29
CA LEU A 242 14.07 -31.29 -56.59
C LEU A 242 14.41 -30.34 -57.76
N VAL A 243 14.73 -29.08 -57.45
CA VAL A 243 15.18 -28.04 -58.40
C VAL A 243 16.69 -27.88 -58.27
#